data_AF-A0A947Z6B7-F1
#
_entry.id   AF-A0A947Z6B7-F1
#
_cell.length_a   1.000
_cell.length_b   1.000
_cell.length_c   1.000
_cell.angle_alpha   90.00
_cell.angle_beta   90.00
_cell.angle_gamma   90.00
#
_symmetry.space_group_name_H-M   'P 1'
#
loop_
_entity.id
_entity.type
_entity.pdbx_description
1 polymer ?
#
loop_
_entity_poly.entity_id
_entity_poly.type
_entity_poly.pdbx_seq_one_letter_code
_entity_poly.pdbx_strand_id
1 'polypeptide(L)'
;AAYSTPVYTKRVSYASLKASYRNLVSGAQVGSLFRYDIAGRVTIPDRSSSLVTLINKDVEGNDILYYITENYDNIPYRAVRYKNTSGYVLEKGPVAIYRGGQFVGEAIGGVVEKNATAFVPYAREGKVLVNLTTKYENEGEQLLSIWHGRVNIEERQVNKFVYAVENRSGDDFTMYVRRNRRTNWTPHDSKSFIFEKNVYYIPVKVKKGKSSFVIKETTPVRQSYGIYYYKARNILKLFVKSPDLPAALKKSIGEVLDIYDEVAKLRQQMSTIEGSRRVLREALDDARRNLKVLGKTGNRDLRRKIATNISKLSDQLTKLNADWVKLNMEKGEKERRMYTLFKMITFKKK
;
A
#
# COMPACT_ATOMS: atom_id res chain seq x y z
N ALA A 1 21.28 64.10 0.71
CA ALA A 1 20.15 63.98 1.64
C ALA A 1 19.59 62.56 1.54
N ALA A 2 19.77 61.76 2.59
CA ALA A 2 19.32 60.37 2.64
C ALA A 2 17.86 60.32 3.12
N TYR A 3 16.99 59.69 2.35
CA TYR A 3 15.62 59.40 2.78
C TYR A 3 15.64 58.16 3.67
N SER A 4 15.42 58.34 4.98
CA SER A 4 15.18 57.24 5.89
C SER A 4 13.77 56.70 5.68
N THR A 5 13.65 55.44 5.27
CA THR A 5 12.37 54.71 5.33
C THR A 5 12.03 54.40 6.80
N PRO A 6 10.82 54.72 7.29
CA PRO A 6 10.45 54.34 8.65
C PRO A 6 10.16 52.84 8.68
N VAL A 7 11.00 52.10 9.42
CA VAL A 7 10.74 50.70 9.76
C VAL A 7 9.60 50.65 10.77
N TYR A 8 8.38 50.39 10.30
CA TYR A 8 7.24 50.12 11.19
C TYR A 8 7.41 48.74 11.87
N THR A 9 8.16 48.69 12.96
CA THR A 9 8.21 47.55 13.89
C THR A 9 7.21 47.75 15.03
N LYS A 10 5.94 48.02 14.71
CA LYS A 10 4.89 48.02 15.73
C LYS A 10 4.52 46.57 16.04
N ARG A 11 5.06 46.03 17.13
CA ARG A 11 4.63 44.73 17.66
C ARG A 11 3.13 44.81 17.95
N VAL A 12 2.36 43.95 17.29
CA VAL A 12 0.91 43.88 17.52
C VAL A 12 0.71 43.14 18.85
N SER A 13 0.29 43.85 19.90
CA SER A 13 0.07 43.21 21.20
C SER A 13 -1.24 42.42 21.17
N TYR A 14 -1.27 41.26 21.83
CA TYR A 14 -2.50 40.47 21.96
C TYR A 14 -3.64 41.29 22.59
N ALA A 15 -3.30 42.14 23.57
CA ALA A 15 -4.23 43.09 24.17
C ALA A 15 -4.78 44.10 23.14
N SER A 16 -3.98 44.59 22.20
CA SER A 16 -4.45 45.51 21.14
C SER A 16 -5.35 44.82 20.10
N LEU A 17 -5.09 43.55 19.77
CA LEU A 17 -5.98 42.73 18.93
C LEU A 17 -7.29 42.39 19.62
N LYS A 18 -7.25 42.20 20.95
CA LYS A 18 -8.43 41.90 21.75
C LYS A 18 -9.26 43.15 22.06
N ALA A 19 -8.59 44.29 22.29
CA ALA A 19 -9.23 45.56 22.63
C ALA A 19 -9.81 46.30 21.41
N SER A 20 -9.50 45.87 20.19
CA SER A 20 -10.02 46.50 18.96
C SER A 20 -11.53 46.28 18.73
N TYR A 21 -12.31 45.76 19.71
CA TYR A 21 -13.74 45.53 19.47
C TYR A 21 -14.72 45.55 20.67
N ARG A 22 -15.89 46.15 20.43
CA ARG A 22 -17.18 45.94 21.11
C ARG A 22 -18.11 45.22 20.14
N ASN A 23 -18.78 44.15 20.59
CA ASN A 23 -19.65 43.27 19.79
C ASN A 23 -20.68 44.02 18.91
N LEU A 24 -20.55 43.92 17.59
CA LEU A 24 -21.45 44.53 16.61
C LEU A 24 -21.80 43.57 15.45
N VAL A 25 -21.89 42.24 15.61
CA VAL A 25 -22.34 41.39 14.48
C VAL A 25 -23.39 40.36 14.89
N SER A 26 -24.50 40.29 14.15
CA SER A 26 -25.42 39.15 14.09
C SER A 26 -25.27 38.44 12.74
N GLY A 27 -25.60 37.16 12.63
CA GLY A 27 -25.40 36.39 11.39
C GLY A 27 -26.64 35.61 11.04
N ALA A 28 -27.06 35.69 9.77
CA ALA A 28 -28.19 34.96 9.23
C ALA A 28 -27.77 34.20 7.97
N GLN A 29 -28.23 32.94 7.85
CA GLN A 29 -28.05 32.17 6.63
C GLN A 29 -29.17 32.53 5.65
N VAL A 30 -28.83 33.04 4.47
CA VAL A 30 -29.80 33.42 3.42
C VAL A 30 -29.53 32.56 2.19
N GLY A 31 -30.24 31.43 2.09
CA GLY A 31 -30.02 30.45 1.02
C GLY A 31 -28.62 29.81 1.10
N SER A 32 -27.84 29.90 0.01
CA SER A 32 -26.46 29.40 -0.08
C SER A 32 -25.38 30.44 0.28
N LEU A 33 -25.77 31.68 0.59
CA LEU A 33 -24.86 32.77 0.94
C LEU A 33 -24.90 33.02 2.47
N PHE A 34 -23.75 33.37 3.04
CA PHE A 34 -23.65 33.76 4.44
C PHE A 34 -23.66 35.29 4.55
N ARG A 35 -24.54 35.84 5.38
CA ARG A 35 -24.64 37.28 5.61
C ARG A 35 -24.16 37.61 7.03
N TYR A 36 -23.26 38.58 7.12
CA TYR A 36 -22.87 39.21 8.38
C TYR A 36 -23.64 40.53 8.51
N ASP A 37 -24.47 40.64 9.54
CA ASP A 37 -25.18 41.87 9.87
C ASP A 37 -24.36 42.66 10.88
N ILE A 38 -23.85 43.82 10.47
CA ILE A 38 -23.14 44.73 11.36
C ILE A 38 -24.19 45.47 12.20
N ALA A 39 -24.24 45.18 13.51
CA ALA A 39 -25.20 45.73 14.46
C ALA A 39 -24.99 47.23 14.76
N GLY A 40 -23.87 47.83 14.33
CA GLY A 40 -23.54 49.23 14.55
C GLY A 40 -23.32 50.00 13.25
N ARG A 41 -23.65 51.30 13.25
CA ARG A 41 -23.39 52.16 12.09
C ARG A 41 -21.88 52.35 11.90
N VAL A 42 -21.41 52.18 10.67
CA VAL A 42 -20.02 52.47 10.26
C VAL A 42 -20.04 53.71 9.37
N THR A 43 -19.28 54.74 9.74
CA THR A 43 -19.11 55.97 8.93
C THR A 43 -17.75 55.93 8.25
N ILE A 44 -17.74 56.07 6.93
CA ILE A 44 -16.51 56.12 6.12
C ILE A 44 -16.47 57.53 5.49
N PRO A 45 -15.45 58.35 5.81
CA PRO A 45 -15.28 59.66 5.19
C PRO A 45 -15.18 59.60 3.66
N ASP A 46 -15.56 60.70 3.00
CA ASP A 46 -15.46 60.78 1.55
C ASP A 46 -14.00 60.56 1.09
N ARG A 47 -13.84 59.86 -0.04
CA ARG A 47 -12.54 59.46 -0.62
C ARG A 47 -11.62 58.67 0.32
N SER A 48 -12.18 57.95 1.29
CA SER A 48 -11.41 57.07 2.19
C SER A 48 -11.82 55.60 2.08
N SER A 49 -10.97 54.70 2.58
CA SER A 49 -11.25 53.27 2.68
C SER A 49 -10.94 52.80 4.08
N SER A 50 -11.78 51.92 4.63
CA SER A 50 -11.62 51.38 5.98
C SER A 50 -11.85 49.88 5.98
N LEU A 51 -11.09 49.16 6.80
CA LEU A 51 -11.28 47.74 7.07
C LEU A 51 -12.19 47.59 8.29
N VAL A 52 -13.31 46.90 8.10
CA VAL A 52 -14.24 46.61 9.19
C VAL A 52 -14.01 45.19 9.70
N THR A 53 -13.65 45.05 10.97
CA THR A 53 -13.56 43.73 11.61
C THR A 53 -14.97 43.21 11.87
N LEU A 54 -15.32 42.10 11.21
CA LEU A 54 -16.64 41.46 11.36
C LEU A 54 -16.68 40.54 12.59
N ILE A 55 -15.62 39.78 12.83
CA ILE A 55 -15.56 38.80 13.92
C ILE A 55 -14.26 39.02 14.69
N ASN A 56 -14.38 39.22 16.00
CA ASN A 56 -13.26 39.18 16.93
C ASN A 56 -13.64 38.28 18.11
N LYS A 57 -13.22 37.01 18.05
CA LYS A 57 -13.52 36.01 19.08
C LYS A 57 -12.31 35.12 19.34
N ASP A 58 -12.09 34.81 20.61
CA ASP A 58 -11.16 33.76 21.01
C ASP A 58 -11.77 32.40 20.67
N VAL A 59 -11.00 31.55 20.00
CA VAL A 59 -11.36 30.18 19.65
C VAL A 59 -10.25 29.23 20.10
N GLU A 60 -10.61 28.00 20.44
CA GLU A 60 -9.62 26.99 20.81
C GLU A 60 -8.77 26.62 19.60
N GLY A 61 -7.45 26.73 19.74
CA GLY A 61 -6.49 26.46 18.68
C GLY A 61 -5.18 25.89 19.21
N ASN A 62 -4.52 25.08 18.40
CA ASN A 62 -3.26 24.42 18.71
C ASN A 62 -2.24 24.66 17.58
N ASP A 63 -0.98 24.96 17.92
CA ASP A 63 0.15 24.89 16.98
C ASP A 63 0.54 23.43 16.79
N ILE A 64 0.48 22.94 15.55
CA ILE A 64 0.65 21.53 15.22
C ILE A 64 1.55 21.38 13.99
N LEU A 65 2.03 20.15 13.77
CA LEU A 65 2.61 19.78 12.48
C LEU A 65 1.56 19.12 11.60
N TYR A 66 1.52 19.48 10.34
CA TYR A 66 0.58 18.97 9.35
C TYR A 66 1.34 18.30 8.22
N TYR A 67 1.20 16.99 8.10
CA TYR A 67 1.91 16.19 7.11
C TYR A 67 0.94 15.63 6.07
N ILE A 68 1.10 16.03 4.81
CA ILE A 68 0.26 15.59 3.69
C ILE A 68 0.99 14.49 2.93
N THR A 69 0.49 13.26 2.99
CA THR A 69 1.19 12.12 2.37
C THR A 69 1.23 12.18 0.85
N GLU A 70 0.22 12.76 0.21
CA GLU A 70 0.08 12.79 -1.24
C GLU A 70 0.98 13.82 -1.92
N ASN A 71 1.61 14.72 -1.16
CA ASN A 71 2.51 15.73 -1.72
C ASN A 71 3.92 15.17 -2.01
N TYR A 72 4.22 13.94 -1.58
CA TYR A 72 5.55 13.30 -1.68
C TYR A 72 6.70 14.15 -1.14
N ASP A 73 6.40 15.09 -0.25
CA ASP A 73 7.36 15.90 0.48
C ASP A 73 7.72 15.21 1.80
N ASN A 74 8.96 15.32 2.24
CA ASN A 74 9.42 14.80 3.53
C ASN A 74 9.38 15.85 4.64
N ILE A 75 9.07 17.12 4.32
CA ILE A 75 8.97 18.20 5.30
C ILE A 75 7.49 18.47 5.63
N PRO A 76 7.05 18.35 6.89
CA PRO A 76 5.71 18.73 7.30
C PRO A 76 5.56 20.25 7.35
N TYR A 77 4.32 20.72 7.32
CA TYR A 77 3.99 22.12 7.53
C TYR A 77 3.79 22.41 9.02
N ARG A 78 4.20 23.59 9.48
CA ARG A 78 3.59 24.23 10.65
C ARG A 78 2.17 24.64 10.29
N ALA A 79 1.22 24.34 11.15
CA ALA A 79 -0.16 24.70 10.94
C ALA A 79 -0.86 25.07 12.25
N VAL A 80 -1.90 25.90 12.14
CA VAL A 80 -2.85 26.13 13.23
C VAL A 80 -4.03 25.19 13.03
N ARG A 81 -4.30 24.33 14.02
CA ARG A 81 -5.55 23.56 14.09
C ARG A 81 -6.49 24.25 15.07
N TYR A 82 -7.65 24.69 14.60
CA TYR A 82 -8.65 25.34 15.46
C TYR A 82 -10.06 24.83 15.17
N LYS A 83 -10.95 24.95 16.16
CA LYS A 83 -12.37 24.68 15.99
C LYS A 83 -13.11 26.01 15.84
N ASN A 84 -13.93 26.16 14.80
CA ASN A 84 -14.69 27.38 14.56
C ASN A 84 -15.88 27.49 15.54
N THR A 85 -15.61 27.95 16.75
CA THR A 85 -16.62 28.27 17.78
C THR A 85 -17.08 29.72 17.72
N SER A 86 -16.79 30.43 16.61
CA SER A 86 -17.17 31.85 16.47
C SER A 86 -18.68 32.07 16.40
N GLY A 87 -19.44 31.04 15.99
CA GLY A 87 -20.89 31.12 15.74
C GLY A 87 -21.24 31.53 14.31
N TYR A 88 -20.24 31.81 13.47
CA TYR A 88 -20.38 32.20 12.07
C TYR A 88 -19.65 31.20 11.17
N VAL A 89 -20.06 31.11 9.91
CA VAL A 89 -19.23 30.48 8.88
C VAL A 89 -18.05 31.41 8.64
N LEU A 90 -16.83 30.89 8.49
CA LEU A 90 -15.68 31.69 8.08
C LEU A 90 -15.48 31.49 6.58
N GLU A 91 -15.44 32.57 5.81
CA GLU A 91 -15.25 32.51 4.36
C GLU A 91 -13.81 32.18 3.98
N LYS A 92 -13.63 31.69 2.76
CA LYS A 92 -12.31 31.47 2.16
C LYS A 92 -11.59 32.81 2.04
N GLY A 93 -10.32 32.88 2.46
CA GLY A 93 -9.54 34.10 2.38
C GLY A 93 -8.10 33.98 2.87
N PRO A 94 -7.30 35.02 2.68
CA PRO A 94 -5.96 35.08 3.24
C PRO A 94 -6.02 35.14 4.78
N VAL A 95 -5.11 34.42 5.42
CA VAL A 95 -4.97 34.35 6.88
C VAL A 95 -3.55 34.72 7.23
N ALA A 96 -3.38 35.80 7.99
CA ALA A 96 -2.10 36.19 8.57
C ALA A 96 -1.97 35.62 9.99
N ILE A 97 -0.84 35.00 10.29
CA ILE A 97 -0.63 34.29 11.56
C ILE A 97 0.45 34.99 12.35
N TYR A 98 0.12 35.27 13.61
CA TYR A 98 1.00 35.95 14.55
C TYR A 98 1.25 35.06 15.76
N ARG A 99 2.49 35.01 16.25
CA ARG A 99 2.90 34.30 17.46
C ARG A 99 3.67 35.26 18.35
N GLY A 100 3.23 35.46 19.60
CA GLY A 100 3.87 36.42 20.50
C GLY A 100 3.94 37.86 19.94
N GLY A 101 2.97 38.24 19.11
CA GLY A 101 2.93 39.56 18.44
C GLY A 101 3.88 39.72 17.24
N GLN A 102 4.55 38.65 16.82
CA GLN A 102 5.39 38.62 15.63
C GLN A 102 4.67 37.89 14.49
N PHE A 103 4.77 38.42 13.28
CA PHE A 103 4.28 37.75 12.08
C PHE A 103 5.13 36.50 11.81
N VAL A 104 4.49 35.33 11.70
CA VAL A 104 5.19 34.06 11.48
C VAL A 104 4.84 33.38 10.17
N GLY A 105 3.84 33.90 9.45
CA GLY A 105 3.49 33.41 8.13
C GLY A 105 2.07 33.78 7.72
N GLU A 106 1.76 33.40 6.49
CA GLU A 106 0.46 33.58 5.87
C GLU A 106 -0.03 32.26 5.26
N ALA A 107 -1.33 32.16 5.07
CA ALA A 107 -1.98 31.03 4.46
C ALA A 107 -3.22 31.48 3.70
N ILE A 108 -3.79 30.59 2.88
CA ILE A 108 -5.11 30.78 2.29
C ILE A 108 -6.03 29.76 2.95
N GLY A 109 -6.93 30.23 3.81
CA GLY A 109 -7.93 29.41 4.47
C GLY A 109 -9.08 29.09 3.52
N GLY A 110 -9.65 27.89 3.65
CA GLY A 110 -10.91 27.52 3.00
C GLY A 110 -12.12 28.04 3.78
N VAL A 111 -13.33 27.76 3.27
CA VAL A 111 -14.56 27.98 4.03
C VAL A 111 -14.56 27.04 5.25
N VAL A 112 -14.85 27.58 6.44
CA VAL A 112 -14.94 26.80 7.68
C VAL A 112 -16.32 26.97 8.28
N GLU A 113 -17.11 25.91 8.23
CA GLU A 113 -18.45 25.86 8.79
C GLU A 113 -18.46 26.07 10.31
N LYS A 114 -19.63 26.42 10.85
CA LYS A 114 -19.82 26.55 12.31
C LYS A 114 -19.47 25.22 12.99
N ASN A 115 -18.70 25.29 14.07
CA ASN A 115 -18.21 24.16 14.86
C ASN A 115 -17.30 23.16 14.11
N ALA A 116 -16.95 23.41 12.85
CA ALA A 116 -15.99 22.60 12.12
C ALA A 116 -14.56 22.83 12.61
N THR A 117 -13.70 21.84 12.44
CA THR A 117 -12.25 21.97 12.68
C THR A 117 -11.57 22.32 11.36
N ALA A 118 -10.61 23.24 11.39
CA ALA A 118 -9.79 23.59 10.24
C ALA A 118 -8.30 23.44 10.56
N PHE A 119 -7.52 23.15 9.52
CA PHE A 119 -6.07 23.13 9.54
C PHE A 119 -5.56 24.21 8.59
N VAL A 120 -4.77 25.14 9.11
CA VAL A 120 -4.22 26.26 8.33
C VAL A 120 -2.70 26.14 8.29
N PRO A 121 -2.13 25.43 7.30
CA PRO A 121 -0.69 25.34 7.12
C PRO A 121 -0.13 26.66 6.60
N TYR A 122 0.96 27.15 7.21
CA TYR A 122 1.48 28.50 6.95
C TYR A 122 3.00 28.56 6.72
N ALA A 123 3.74 27.53 7.11
CA ALA A 123 5.18 27.46 6.90
C ALA A 123 5.64 26.00 6.83
N ARG A 124 6.79 25.75 6.21
CA ARG A 124 7.47 24.45 6.24
C ARG A 124 8.31 24.32 7.52
N GLU A 125 8.26 23.17 8.19
CA GLU A 125 9.10 22.88 9.36
C GLU A 125 10.38 22.13 8.93
N GLY A 126 11.38 22.87 8.46
CA GLY A 126 12.62 22.28 7.93
C GLY A 126 13.45 21.50 8.97
N LYS A 127 13.16 21.59 10.27
CA LYS A 127 13.83 20.82 11.31
C LYS A 127 13.16 19.48 11.60
N VAL A 128 12.05 19.15 10.96
CA VAL A 128 11.39 17.85 11.08
C VAL A 128 11.35 17.18 9.71
N LEU A 129 11.86 15.96 9.64
CA LEU A 129 11.87 15.15 8.43
C LEU A 129 11.04 13.89 8.63
N VAL A 130 10.22 13.55 7.65
CA VAL A 130 9.34 12.38 7.64
C VAL A 130 9.63 11.56 6.39
N ASN A 131 10.17 10.36 6.58
CA ASN A 131 10.41 9.41 5.50
C ASN A 131 9.33 8.33 5.52
N LEU A 132 8.57 8.23 4.43
CA LEU A 132 7.52 7.24 4.24
C LEU A 132 8.02 6.06 3.40
N THR A 133 7.94 4.85 3.96
CA THR A 133 8.15 3.60 3.22
C THR A 133 6.84 2.81 3.19
N THR A 134 6.44 2.32 2.02
CA THR A 134 5.25 1.48 1.87
C THR A 134 5.67 0.04 1.63
N LYS A 135 5.08 -0.90 2.38
CA LYS A 135 5.21 -2.35 2.17
C LYS A 135 3.85 -2.96 1.87
N TYR A 136 3.85 -3.94 0.98
CA TYR A 136 2.65 -4.68 0.56
C TYR A 136 2.78 -6.12 1.01
N GLU A 137 1.80 -6.59 1.76
CA GLU A 137 1.76 -7.95 2.28
C GLU A 137 0.35 -8.52 2.11
N ASN A 138 0.25 -9.83 1.96
CA ASN A 138 -1.02 -10.54 2.01
C ASN A 138 -1.05 -11.34 3.31
N GLU A 139 -2.10 -11.17 4.11
CA GLU A 139 -2.28 -11.84 5.39
C GLU A 139 -3.64 -12.55 5.43
N GLY A 140 -3.75 -13.60 6.24
CA GLY A 140 -5.02 -14.24 6.57
C GLY A 140 -5.73 -14.89 5.38
N GLU A 141 -5.08 -15.86 4.74
CA GLU A 141 -5.72 -16.70 3.72
C GLU A 141 -6.91 -17.47 4.32
N GLN A 142 -8.08 -17.31 3.72
CA GLN A 142 -9.31 -18.00 4.07
C GLN A 142 -9.87 -18.74 2.85
N LEU A 143 -10.12 -20.04 3.00
CA LEU A 143 -10.82 -20.83 1.99
C LEU A 143 -12.30 -20.49 2.03
N LEU A 144 -12.82 -19.93 0.94
CA LEU A 144 -14.25 -19.61 0.81
C LEU A 144 -15.01 -20.79 0.21
N SER A 145 -14.52 -21.34 -0.90
CA SER A 145 -15.20 -22.45 -1.57
C SER A 145 -14.27 -23.24 -2.48
N ILE A 146 -14.65 -24.49 -2.73
CA ILE A 146 -14.10 -25.33 -3.78
C ILE A 146 -15.27 -25.74 -4.65
N TRP A 147 -15.22 -25.41 -5.94
CA TRP A 147 -16.30 -25.71 -6.87
C TRP A 147 -15.77 -25.82 -8.30
N HIS A 148 -16.21 -26.84 -9.04
CA HIS A 148 -15.87 -27.06 -10.45
C HIS A 148 -14.37 -27.00 -10.77
N GLY A 149 -13.55 -27.56 -9.88
CA GLY A 149 -12.11 -27.58 -10.07
C GLY A 149 -11.41 -26.23 -9.87
N ARG A 150 -12.05 -25.30 -9.15
CA ARG A 150 -11.45 -24.03 -8.71
C ARG A 150 -11.48 -23.90 -7.19
N VAL A 151 -10.42 -23.34 -6.64
CA VAL A 151 -10.32 -22.90 -5.24
C VAL A 151 -10.58 -21.41 -5.18
N ASN A 152 -11.64 -21.01 -4.51
CA ASN A 152 -11.91 -19.60 -4.21
C ASN A 152 -11.45 -19.30 -2.80
N ILE A 153 -10.62 -18.27 -2.68
CA ILE A 153 -10.10 -17.80 -1.40
C ILE A 153 -10.40 -16.33 -1.20
N GLU A 154 -10.40 -15.92 0.06
CA GLU A 154 -10.32 -14.54 0.49
C GLU A 154 -8.99 -14.36 1.22
N GLU A 155 -8.18 -13.40 0.79
CA GLU A 155 -7.01 -12.94 1.52
C GLU A 155 -7.21 -11.49 1.91
N ARG A 156 -6.54 -11.02 2.96
CA ARG A 156 -6.47 -9.59 3.27
C ARG A 156 -5.18 -9.04 2.69
N GLN A 157 -5.30 -8.13 1.75
CA GLN A 157 -4.18 -7.29 1.35
C GLN A 157 -3.96 -6.26 2.46
N VAL A 158 -2.71 -6.15 2.92
CA VAL A 158 -2.28 -5.26 3.99
C VAL A 158 -1.21 -4.33 3.43
N ASN A 159 -1.51 -3.03 3.42
CA ASN A 159 -0.52 -2.00 3.14
C ASN A 159 0.02 -1.47 4.46
N LYS A 160 1.33 -1.59 4.66
CA LYS A 160 2.03 -1.06 5.83
C LYS A 160 2.76 0.22 5.43
N PHE A 161 2.32 1.34 5.97
CA PHE A 161 2.94 2.65 5.81
C PHE A 161 3.83 2.91 7.02
N VAL A 162 5.14 2.81 6.82
CA VAL A 162 6.15 3.00 7.86
C VAL A 162 6.66 4.43 7.75
N TYR A 163 6.46 5.20 8.81
CA TYR A 163 6.93 6.58 8.92
C TYR A 163 8.13 6.62 9.84
N ALA A 164 9.28 7.02 9.32
CA ALA A 164 10.45 7.36 10.14
C ALA A 164 10.51 8.88 10.26
N VAL A 165 10.38 9.39 11.48
CA VAL A 165 10.38 10.83 11.78
C VAL A 165 11.66 11.20 12.50
N GLU A 166 12.32 12.24 12.02
CA GLU A 166 13.48 12.84 12.67
C GLU A 166 13.18 14.30 13.03
N ASN A 167 13.06 14.57 14.32
CA ASN A 167 12.80 15.90 14.85
C ASN A 167 14.06 16.52 15.46
N ARG A 168 14.58 17.55 14.79
CA ARG A 168 15.76 18.34 15.17
C ARG A 168 15.42 19.73 15.72
N SER A 169 14.13 20.02 15.93
CA SER A 169 13.68 21.35 16.38
C SER A 169 14.04 21.62 17.85
N GLY A 170 14.07 20.57 18.67
CA GLY A 170 14.21 20.67 20.13
C GLY A 170 12.87 20.59 20.88
N ASP A 171 11.75 20.86 20.20
CA ASP A 171 10.40 20.89 20.77
C ASP A 171 9.63 19.59 20.47
N ASP A 172 8.68 19.26 21.34
CA ASP A 172 7.72 18.18 21.09
C ASP A 172 6.47 18.73 20.37
N PHE A 173 6.00 18.01 19.36
CA PHE A 173 4.81 18.40 18.59
C PHE A 173 3.75 17.31 18.56
N THR A 174 2.50 17.71 18.32
CA THR A 174 1.50 16.80 17.79
C THR A 174 1.44 16.98 16.27
N MET A 175 1.77 15.92 15.54
CA MET A 175 1.69 15.88 14.09
C MET A 175 0.39 15.20 13.64
N TYR A 176 -0.35 15.84 12.75
CA TYR A 176 -1.51 15.27 12.08
C TYR A 176 -1.09 14.82 10.69
N VAL A 177 -1.03 13.50 10.50
CA VAL A 177 -0.78 12.90 9.19
C VAL A 177 -2.10 12.81 8.45
N ARG A 178 -2.26 13.59 7.39
CA ARG A 178 -3.40 13.57 6.48
C ARG A 178 -3.16 12.51 5.42
N ARG A 179 -4.14 11.62 5.25
CA ARG A 179 -4.19 10.63 4.16
C ARG A 179 -5.53 10.66 3.46
N ASN A 180 -5.53 10.45 2.15
CA ASN A 180 -6.75 10.21 1.39
C ASN A 180 -7.36 8.86 1.75
N ARG A 181 -8.69 8.80 1.86
CA ARG A 181 -9.43 7.55 1.99
C ARG A 181 -9.41 6.84 0.65
N ARG A 182 -9.04 5.56 0.67
CA ARG A 182 -9.06 4.69 -0.51
C ARG A 182 -10.33 3.86 -0.50
N THR A 183 -10.95 3.72 -1.67
CA THR A 183 -12.16 2.90 -1.85
C THR A 183 -11.90 1.46 -1.42
N ASN A 184 -12.76 0.90 -0.58
CA ASN A 184 -12.68 -0.46 -0.03
C ASN A 184 -11.48 -0.77 0.88
N TRP A 185 -10.66 0.22 1.24
CA TRP A 185 -9.60 0.04 2.24
C TRP A 185 -10.04 0.56 3.61
N THR A 186 -9.68 -0.19 4.64
CA THR A 186 -9.99 0.13 6.04
C THR A 186 -8.71 0.27 6.85
N PRO A 187 -8.49 1.41 7.53
CA PRO A 187 -7.34 1.54 8.42
C PRO A 187 -7.51 0.69 9.69
N HIS A 188 -6.48 -0.07 10.04
CA HIS A 188 -6.40 -0.87 11.26
C HIS A 188 -6.12 0.02 12.49
N ASP A 189 -6.56 -0.40 13.69
CA ASP A 189 -6.36 0.32 14.97
C ASP A 189 -6.72 1.82 14.93
N SER A 190 -7.76 2.18 14.19
CA SER A 190 -8.08 3.57 13.86
C SER A 190 -8.87 4.34 14.93
N LYS A 191 -8.83 3.92 16.20
CA LYS A 191 -9.59 4.55 17.30
C LYS A 191 -9.23 6.03 17.52
N SER A 192 -7.97 6.39 17.31
CA SER A 192 -7.49 7.78 17.45
C SER A 192 -7.61 8.60 16.16
N PHE A 193 -8.07 7.99 15.06
CA PHE A 193 -8.08 8.66 13.76
C PHE A 193 -9.31 9.55 13.66
N ILE A 194 -9.13 10.69 13.00
CA ILE A 194 -10.22 11.63 12.72
C ILE A 194 -10.62 11.43 11.27
N PHE A 195 -11.85 10.97 11.04
CA PHE A 195 -12.35 10.68 9.70
C PHE A 195 -13.19 11.83 9.16
N GLU A 196 -12.89 12.23 7.92
CA GLU A 196 -13.73 13.10 7.10
C GLU A 196 -14.18 12.36 5.83
N LYS A 197 -14.86 13.07 4.92
CA LYS A 197 -15.48 12.49 3.72
C LYS A 197 -14.47 11.74 2.85
N ASN A 198 -13.39 12.42 2.44
CA ASN A 198 -12.40 11.88 1.50
C ASN A 198 -11.01 11.69 2.13
N VAL A 199 -10.83 12.08 3.38
CA VAL A 199 -9.54 12.02 4.09
C VAL A 199 -9.72 11.54 5.50
N TYR A 200 -8.62 11.13 6.11
CA TYR A 200 -8.54 10.92 7.53
C TYR A 200 -7.22 11.45 8.07
N TYR A 201 -7.22 11.84 9.33
CA TYR A 201 -6.07 12.41 10.02
C TYR A 201 -5.64 11.52 11.17
N ILE A 202 -4.33 11.35 11.32
CA ILE A 202 -3.74 10.49 12.32
C ILE A 202 -2.92 11.38 13.26
N PRO A 203 -3.38 11.63 14.48
CA PRO A 203 -2.61 12.38 15.46
C PRO A 203 -1.48 11.51 16.01
N VAL A 204 -0.24 12.00 15.87
CA VAL A 204 0.99 11.34 16.33
C VAL A 204 1.79 12.32 17.17
N LYS A 205 2.24 11.88 18.35
CA LYS A 205 3.19 12.67 19.15
C LYS A 205 4.59 12.51 18.59
N VAL A 206 5.22 13.61 18.19
CA VAL A 206 6.58 13.67 17.64
C VAL A 206 7.49 14.30 18.69
N LYS A 207 8.27 13.46 19.37
CA LYS A 207 9.27 13.90 20.34
C LYS A 207 10.56 14.32 19.66
N LYS A 208 11.44 15.04 20.36
CA LYS A 208 12.81 15.30 19.93
C LYS A 208 13.55 14.00 19.57
N GLY A 209 14.33 14.02 18.49
CA GLY A 209 15.14 12.89 18.01
C GLY A 209 14.44 12.03 16.95
N LYS A 210 14.85 10.77 16.84
CA LYS A 210 14.29 9.81 15.88
C LYS A 210 13.14 9.03 16.50
N SER A 211 12.06 8.87 15.76
CA SER A 211 10.92 8.05 16.13
C SER A 211 10.32 7.38 14.90
N SER A 212 9.51 6.34 15.10
CA SER A 212 8.82 5.69 14.00
C SER A 212 7.44 5.21 14.40
N PHE A 213 6.49 5.25 13.48
CA PHE A 213 5.17 4.67 13.65
C PHE A 213 4.70 4.00 12.35
N VAL A 214 3.75 3.07 12.48
CA VAL A 214 3.24 2.29 11.36
C VAL A 214 1.73 2.45 11.30
N ILE A 215 1.22 2.74 10.11
CA ILE A 215 -0.21 2.69 9.80
C ILE A 215 -0.45 1.50 8.88
N LYS A 216 -1.49 0.73 9.17
CA LYS A 216 -1.89 -0.39 8.32
C LYS A 216 -3.25 -0.09 7.71
N GLU A 217 -3.38 -0.28 6.41
CA GLU A 217 -4.66 -0.32 5.72
C GLU A 217 -4.89 -1.73 5.19
N THR A 218 -6.12 -2.23 5.29
CA THR A 218 -6.47 -3.57 4.80
C THR A 218 -7.67 -3.53 3.86
N THR A 219 -7.66 -4.41 2.86
CA THR A 219 -8.82 -4.70 2.00
C THR A 219 -8.95 -6.21 1.83
N PRO A 220 -10.17 -6.76 1.89
CA PRO A 220 -10.40 -8.14 1.48
C PRO A 220 -10.24 -8.24 -0.04
N VAL A 221 -9.59 -9.31 -0.49
CA VAL A 221 -9.42 -9.64 -1.91
C VAL A 221 -9.81 -11.09 -2.12
N ARG A 222 -10.74 -11.30 -3.05
CA ARG A 222 -11.17 -12.63 -3.45
C ARG A 222 -10.41 -13.07 -4.69
N GLN A 223 -9.84 -14.25 -4.65
CA GLN A 223 -9.08 -14.84 -5.76
C GLN A 223 -9.59 -16.24 -6.07
N SER A 224 -9.49 -16.62 -7.34
CA SER A 224 -9.93 -17.94 -7.82
C SER A 224 -8.80 -18.62 -8.58
N TYR A 225 -8.27 -19.69 -7.99
CA TYR A 225 -7.17 -20.46 -8.56
C TYR A 225 -7.67 -21.78 -9.15
N GLY A 226 -7.17 -22.14 -10.33
CA GLY A 226 -7.32 -23.49 -10.85
C GLY A 226 -6.46 -24.48 -10.06
N ILE A 227 -6.78 -25.76 -10.17
CA ILE A 227 -6.09 -26.79 -9.41
C ILE A 227 -4.57 -26.72 -9.59
N TYR A 228 -4.08 -26.58 -10.83
CA TYR A 228 -2.66 -26.67 -11.19
C TYR A 228 -1.78 -25.51 -10.67
N TYR A 229 -2.39 -24.47 -10.09
CA TYR A 229 -1.64 -23.33 -9.56
C TYR A 229 -0.98 -23.70 -8.23
N TYR A 230 0.30 -23.33 -8.08
CA TYR A 230 1.06 -23.57 -6.85
C TYR A 230 0.34 -23.02 -5.60
N LYS A 231 -0.31 -21.85 -5.74
CA LYS A 231 -1.01 -21.19 -4.64
C LYS A 231 -2.22 -22.02 -4.18
N ALA A 232 -2.97 -22.61 -5.11
CA ALA A 232 -4.06 -23.54 -4.77
C ALA A 232 -3.55 -24.73 -3.96
N ARG A 233 -2.44 -25.37 -4.37
CA ARG A 233 -1.83 -26.48 -3.62
C ARG A 233 -1.40 -26.07 -2.20
N ASN A 234 -0.72 -24.93 -2.06
CA ASN A 234 -0.24 -24.46 -0.75
C ASN A 234 -1.40 -24.17 0.21
N ILE A 235 -2.44 -23.52 -0.29
CA ILE A 235 -3.68 -23.26 0.45
C ILE A 235 -4.31 -24.59 0.88
N LEU A 236 -4.52 -25.53 -0.04
CA LEU A 236 -5.08 -26.84 0.31
C LEU A 236 -4.25 -27.55 1.39
N LYS A 237 -2.90 -27.50 1.33
CA LYS A 237 -2.02 -28.04 2.37
C LYS A 237 -2.21 -27.35 3.74
N LEU A 238 -2.39 -26.03 3.75
CA LEU A 238 -2.67 -25.28 4.98
C LEU A 238 -4.03 -25.65 5.56
N PHE A 239 -5.06 -25.71 4.71
CA PHE A 239 -6.44 -25.94 5.12
C PHE A 239 -6.71 -27.37 5.62
N VAL A 240 -6.06 -28.39 5.05
CA VAL A 240 -6.18 -29.78 5.56
C VAL A 240 -5.74 -29.88 7.02
N LYS A 241 -4.78 -29.05 7.45
CA LYS A 241 -4.31 -28.99 8.84
C LYS A 241 -5.24 -28.19 9.76
N SER A 242 -6.13 -27.35 9.21
CA SER A 242 -7.05 -26.54 10.01
C SER A 242 -8.13 -27.41 10.66
N PRO A 243 -8.54 -27.18 11.92
CA PRO A 243 -9.64 -27.89 12.56
C PRO A 243 -11.00 -27.64 11.88
N ASP A 244 -11.16 -26.52 11.15
CA ASP A 244 -12.46 -26.02 10.66
C ASP A 244 -13.09 -26.81 9.50
N LEU A 245 -12.39 -27.80 8.92
CA LEU A 245 -12.90 -28.57 7.78
C LEU A 245 -13.47 -29.94 8.18
N PRO A 246 -14.60 -30.37 7.58
CA PRO A 246 -15.14 -31.71 7.77
C PRO A 246 -14.12 -32.81 7.43
N ALA A 247 -14.11 -33.90 8.19
CA ALA A 247 -13.16 -35.01 8.02
C ALA A 247 -13.21 -35.62 6.60
N ALA A 248 -14.42 -35.78 6.03
CA ALA A 248 -14.60 -36.27 4.67
C ALA A 248 -13.91 -35.37 3.62
N LEU A 249 -14.02 -34.05 3.78
CA LEU A 249 -13.39 -33.08 2.88
C LEU A 249 -11.87 -33.09 3.02
N LYS A 250 -11.34 -33.20 4.25
CA LYS A 250 -9.90 -33.35 4.49
C LYS A 250 -9.34 -34.59 3.79
N LYS A 251 -10.07 -35.71 3.84
CA LYS A 251 -9.69 -36.95 3.14
C LYS A 251 -9.63 -36.73 1.62
N SER A 252 -10.67 -36.17 1.02
CA SER A 252 -10.69 -35.91 -0.44
C SER A 252 -9.61 -34.93 -0.89
N ILE A 253 -9.34 -33.87 -0.11
CA ILE A 253 -8.24 -32.94 -0.41
C ILE A 253 -6.89 -33.66 -0.25
N GLY A 254 -6.74 -34.51 0.77
CA GLY A 254 -5.56 -35.33 0.99
C GLY A 254 -5.23 -36.21 -0.23
N GLU A 255 -6.21 -36.94 -0.75
CA GLU A 255 -6.03 -37.77 -1.95
C GLU A 255 -5.57 -36.96 -3.18
N VAL A 256 -6.08 -35.73 -3.34
CA VAL A 256 -5.63 -34.81 -4.41
C VAL A 256 -4.20 -34.34 -4.16
N LEU A 257 -3.84 -34.03 -2.91
CA LEU A 257 -2.48 -33.62 -2.53
C LEU A 257 -1.45 -34.74 -2.71
N ASP A 258 -1.84 -35.99 -2.51
CA ASP A 258 -0.98 -37.15 -2.73
C ASP A 258 -0.67 -37.31 -4.24
N ILE A 259 -1.69 -37.18 -5.10
CA ILE A 259 -1.49 -37.20 -6.55
C ILE A 259 -0.61 -36.03 -7.00
N TYR A 260 -0.74 -34.86 -6.36
CA TYR A 260 0.17 -33.73 -6.60
C TYR A 260 1.62 -34.09 -6.35
N ASP A 261 1.89 -34.77 -5.25
CA ASP A 261 3.24 -35.17 -4.84
C ASP A 261 3.79 -36.27 -5.77
N GLU A 262 2.94 -37.20 -6.24
CA GLU A 262 3.29 -38.18 -7.27
C GLU A 262 3.63 -37.52 -8.61
N VAL A 263 2.79 -36.60 -9.10
CA VAL A 263 3.04 -35.85 -10.35
C VAL A 263 4.33 -35.04 -10.25
N ALA A 264 4.62 -34.44 -9.08
CA ALA A 264 5.87 -33.74 -8.85
C ALA A 264 7.09 -34.68 -8.95
N LYS A 265 7.02 -35.89 -8.38
CA LYS A 265 8.08 -36.91 -8.50
C LYS A 265 8.29 -37.35 -9.95
N LEU A 266 7.21 -37.61 -10.70
CA LEU A 266 7.29 -37.97 -12.12
C LEU A 266 7.96 -36.86 -12.94
N ARG A 267 7.59 -35.59 -12.70
CA ARG A 267 8.23 -34.44 -13.37
C ARG A 267 9.73 -34.37 -13.07
N GLN A 268 10.14 -34.63 -11.84
CA GLN A 268 11.56 -34.66 -11.46
C GLN A 268 12.33 -35.79 -12.17
N GLN A 269 11.75 -37.00 -12.23
CA GLN A 269 12.34 -38.13 -12.96
C GLN A 269 12.45 -37.85 -14.46
N MET A 270 11.39 -37.31 -15.07
CA MET A 270 11.39 -36.91 -16.48
C MET A 270 12.47 -35.87 -16.78
N SER A 271 12.63 -34.86 -15.93
CA SER A 271 13.69 -33.84 -16.07
C SER A 271 15.09 -34.46 -15.99
N THR A 272 15.28 -35.45 -15.11
CA THR A 272 16.55 -36.18 -15.01
C THR A 272 16.84 -36.96 -16.30
N ILE A 273 15.84 -37.68 -16.84
CA ILE A 273 15.96 -38.42 -18.10
C ILE A 273 16.25 -37.47 -19.27
N GLU A 274 15.60 -36.31 -19.34
CA GLU A 274 15.88 -35.29 -20.35
C GLU A 274 17.32 -34.79 -20.29
N GLY A 275 17.84 -34.57 -19.07
CA GLY A 275 19.25 -34.26 -18.84
C GLY A 275 20.18 -35.34 -19.40
N SER A 276 19.93 -36.61 -19.07
CA SER A 276 20.71 -37.74 -19.59
C SER A 276 20.60 -37.90 -21.11
N ARG A 277 19.41 -37.72 -21.69
CA ARG A 277 19.20 -37.76 -23.15
C ARG A 277 20.01 -36.70 -23.88
N ARG A 278 20.11 -35.50 -23.30
CA ARG A 278 20.93 -34.41 -23.88
C ARG A 278 22.40 -34.81 -23.94
N VAL A 279 22.95 -35.30 -22.83
CA VAL A 279 24.36 -35.75 -22.76
C VAL A 279 24.64 -36.89 -23.74
N LEU A 280 23.77 -37.89 -23.82
CA LEU A 280 23.96 -39.02 -24.73
C LEU A 280 23.83 -38.65 -26.20
N ARG A 281 22.97 -37.68 -26.55
CA ARG A 281 22.87 -37.17 -27.93
C ARG A 281 24.15 -36.46 -28.35
N GLU A 282 24.71 -35.63 -27.49
CA GLU A 282 25.99 -34.95 -27.73
C GLU A 282 27.13 -35.97 -27.96
N ALA A 283 27.24 -36.97 -27.07
CA ALA A 283 28.22 -38.05 -27.22
C ALA A 283 28.02 -38.88 -28.51
N LEU A 284 26.77 -39.09 -28.92
CA LEU A 284 26.44 -39.80 -30.17
C LEU A 284 26.87 -38.98 -31.39
N ASP A 285 26.63 -37.67 -31.39
CA ASP A 285 27.02 -36.77 -32.46
C ASP A 285 28.54 -36.62 -32.56
N ASP A 286 29.24 -36.59 -31.43
CA ASP A 286 30.71 -36.67 -31.36
C ASP A 286 31.25 -37.97 -31.96
N ALA A 287 30.68 -39.11 -31.56
CA ALA A 287 31.10 -40.40 -32.08
C ALA A 287 30.88 -40.51 -33.61
N ARG A 288 29.77 -39.98 -34.11
CA ARG A 288 29.48 -39.91 -35.56
C ARG A 288 30.46 -38.99 -36.29
N ARG A 289 30.78 -37.83 -35.73
CA ARG A 289 31.80 -36.92 -36.28
C ARG A 289 33.17 -37.56 -36.32
N ASN A 290 33.59 -38.21 -35.23
CA ASN A 290 34.88 -38.91 -35.16
C ASN A 290 34.97 -40.05 -36.18
N LEU A 291 33.89 -40.82 -36.37
CA LEU A 291 33.84 -41.87 -37.39
C LEU A 291 33.93 -41.29 -38.81
N LYS A 292 33.31 -40.13 -39.05
CA LYS A 292 33.39 -39.41 -40.34
C LYS A 292 34.81 -38.92 -40.61
N VAL A 293 35.48 -38.34 -39.61
CA VAL A 293 36.87 -37.85 -39.71
C VAL A 293 37.85 -39.00 -39.98
N LEU A 294 37.67 -40.15 -39.34
CA LEU A 294 38.49 -41.35 -39.59
C LEU A 294 38.39 -41.88 -41.03
N GLY A 295 37.28 -41.62 -41.72
CA GLY A 295 37.10 -41.98 -43.13
C GLY A 295 37.23 -43.49 -43.40
N LYS A 296 37.46 -43.85 -44.67
CA LYS A 296 37.60 -45.26 -45.08
C LYS A 296 39.01 -45.83 -44.87
N THR A 297 40.01 -44.97 -44.76
CA THR A 297 41.44 -45.30 -44.67
C THR A 297 41.98 -45.30 -43.23
N GLY A 298 41.21 -44.82 -42.26
CA GLY A 298 41.60 -44.83 -40.85
C GLY A 298 41.64 -46.23 -40.23
N ASN A 299 42.31 -46.33 -39.07
CA ASN A 299 42.53 -47.58 -38.33
C ASN A 299 41.22 -48.40 -38.17
N ARG A 300 41.23 -49.64 -38.68
CA ARG A 300 40.06 -50.52 -38.74
C ARG A 300 39.50 -50.86 -37.36
N ASP A 301 40.36 -51.07 -36.37
CA ASP A 301 39.94 -51.43 -35.01
C ASP A 301 39.30 -50.25 -34.30
N LEU A 302 39.85 -49.04 -34.48
CA LEU A 302 39.29 -47.81 -33.92
C LEU A 302 37.91 -47.51 -34.52
N ARG A 303 37.75 -47.68 -35.83
CA ARG A 303 36.44 -47.54 -36.50
C ARG A 303 35.42 -48.55 -35.97
N ARG A 304 35.84 -49.81 -35.78
CA ARG A 304 34.98 -50.84 -35.19
C ARG A 304 34.53 -50.45 -33.77
N LYS A 305 35.46 -49.98 -32.92
CA LYS A 305 35.14 -49.51 -31.55
C LYS A 305 34.15 -48.35 -31.55
N ILE A 306 34.34 -47.35 -32.42
CA ILE A 306 33.41 -46.20 -32.51
C ILE A 306 32.04 -46.64 -33.01
N ALA A 307 31.97 -47.51 -34.02
CA ALA A 307 30.70 -48.05 -34.50
C ALA A 307 29.95 -48.83 -33.41
N THR A 308 30.65 -49.64 -32.62
CA THR A 308 30.07 -50.32 -31.44
C THR A 308 29.57 -49.32 -30.40
N ASN A 309 30.32 -48.23 -30.14
CA ASN A 309 29.90 -47.19 -29.21
C ASN A 309 28.65 -46.44 -29.69
N ILE A 310 28.58 -46.11 -30.99
CA ILE A 310 27.39 -45.50 -31.61
C ILE A 310 26.15 -46.39 -31.40
N SER A 311 26.29 -47.71 -31.62
CA SER A 311 25.20 -48.65 -31.36
C SER A 311 24.77 -48.61 -29.89
N LYS A 312 25.72 -48.69 -28.94
CA LYS A 312 25.42 -48.63 -27.51
C LYS A 312 24.72 -47.33 -27.09
N LEU A 313 25.21 -46.18 -27.55
CA LEU A 313 24.61 -44.87 -27.26
C LEU A 313 23.20 -44.75 -27.85
N SER A 314 23.00 -45.28 -29.06
CA SER A 314 21.67 -45.34 -29.71
C SER A 314 20.69 -46.23 -28.92
N ASP A 315 21.14 -47.39 -28.45
CA ASP A 315 20.33 -48.30 -27.64
C ASP A 315 19.94 -47.66 -26.30
N GLN A 316 20.89 -46.99 -25.64
CA GLN A 316 20.63 -46.25 -24.39
C GLN A 316 19.64 -45.10 -24.59
N LEU A 317 19.78 -44.32 -25.67
CA LEU A 317 18.84 -43.26 -26.02
C LEU A 317 17.44 -43.81 -26.30
N THR A 318 17.35 -44.97 -26.96
CA THR A 318 16.06 -45.63 -27.25
C THR A 318 15.38 -46.08 -25.94
N LYS A 319 16.13 -46.65 -24.99
CA LYS A 319 15.62 -46.99 -23.65
C LYS A 319 15.14 -45.75 -22.89
N LEU A 320 15.96 -44.70 -22.81
CA LEU A 320 15.56 -43.45 -22.14
C LEU A 320 14.34 -42.78 -22.79
N ASN A 321 14.19 -42.87 -24.12
CA ASN A 321 12.99 -42.40 -24.81
C ASN A 321 11.76 -43.20 -24.39
N ALA A 322 11.86 -44.54 -24.33
CA ALA A 322 10.76 -45.39 -23.90
C ALA A 322 10.37 -45.11 -22.44
N ASP A 323 11.35 -44.97 -21.55
CA ASP A 323 11.12 -44.61 -20.14
C ASP A 323 10.45 -43.25 -20.00
N TRP A 324 10.93 -42.24 -20.74
CA TRP A 324 10.33 -40.91 -20.73
C TRP A 324 8.88 -40.93 -21.21
N VAL A 325 8.58 -41.68 -22.29
CA VAL A 325 7.21 -41.82 -22.82
C VAL A 325 6.30 -42.49 -21.78
N LYS A 326 6.79 -43.55 -21.13
CA LYS A 326 6.06 -44.25 -20.05
C LYS A 326 5.74 -43.30 -18.89
N LEU A 327 6.73 -42.57 -18.38
CA LEU A 327 6.52 -41.60 -17.30
C LEU A 327 5.58 -40.45 -17.72
N ASN A 328 5.65 -40.00 -18.97
CA ASN A 328 4.76 -38.96 -19.48
C ASN A 328 3.30 -39.44 -19.57
N MET A 329 3.07 -40.69 -19.99
CA MET A 329 1.74 -41.31 -19.98
C MET A 329 1.20 -41.43 -18.56
N GLU A 330 1.99 -41.97 -17.63
CA GLU A 330 1.61 -42.10 -16.22
C GLU A 330 1.30 -40.74 -15.59
N LYS A 331 2.13 -39.72 -15.85
CA LYS A 331 1.88 -38.34 -15.40
C LYS A 331 0.54 -37.83 -15.95
N GLY A 332 0.26 -38.04 -17.23
CA GLY A 332 -1.00 -37.62 -17.85
C GLY A 332 -2.24 -38.29 -17.25
N GLU A 333 -2.15 -39.59 -16.93
CA GLU A 333 -3.22 -40.32 -16.24
C GLU A 333 -3.46 -39.77 -14.83
N LYS A 334 -2.38 -39.53 -14.08
CA LYS A 334 -2.44 -38.95 -12.73
C LYS A 334 -3.02 -37.53 -12.76
N GLU A 335 -2.61 -36.69 -13.70
CA GLU A 335 -3.16 -35.33 -13.86
C GLU A 335 -4.66 -35.35 -14.18
N ARG A 336 -5.13 -36.27 -15.05
CA ARG A 336 -6.58 -36.45 -15.33
C ARG A 336 -7.33 -36.92 -14.09
N ARG A 337 -6.80 -37.92 -13.38
CA ARG A 337 -7.41 -38.42 -12.13
C ARG A 337 -7.51 -37.32 -11.08
N MET A 338 -6.44 -36.55 -10.91
CA MET A 338 -6.39 -35.40 -10.01
C MET A 338 -7.49 -34.38 -10.35
N TYR A 339 -7.63 -34.04 -11.63
CA TYR A 339 -8.66 -33.11 -12.10
C TYR A 339 -10.08 -33.63 -11.84
N THR A 340 -10.34 -34.92 -12.10
CA THR A 340 -11.64 -35.54 -11.84
C THR A 340 -11.99 -35.54 -10.36
N LEU A 341 -11.06 -36.00 -9.50
CA LEU A 341 -11.27 -36.00 -8.05
C LEU A 341 -11.53 -34.58 -7.53
N PHE A 342 -10.73 -33.62 -8.00
CA PHE A 342 -10.86 -32.24 -7.56
C PHE A 342 -12.16 -31.57 -8.03
N LYS A 343 -12.69 -31.96 -9.21
CA LYS A 343 -14.02 -31.53 -9.67
C LYS A 343 -15.16 -32.05 -8.81
N MET A 344 -15.01 -33.25 -8.24
CA MET A 344 -16.01 -33.84 -7.34
C MET A 344 -16.02 -33.17 -5.96
N ILE A 345 -14.92 -32.53 -5.57
CA ILE A 345 -14.86 -31.78 -4.31
C ILE A 345 -15.73 -30.54 -4.42
N THR A 346 -16.74 -30.49 -3.55
CA THR A 346 -17.59 -29.31 -3.38
C THR A 346 -17.54 -28.86 -1.93
N PHE A 347 -17.23 -27.59 -1.73
CA PHE A 347 -17.20 -26.96 -0.42
C PHE A 347 -17.62 -25.51 -0.55
N LYS A 348 -18.45 -25.04 0.37
CA LYS A 348 -18.76 -23.62 0.52
C LYS A 348 -18.80 -23.33 2.01
N LYS A 349 -17.94 -22.42 2.45
CA LYS A 349 -17.96 -21.90 3.81
C LYS A 349 -19.29 -21.16 4.01
N LYS A 350 -20.02 -21.53 5.07
CA LYS A 350 -21.30 -20.91 5.43
C LYS A 350 -21.12 -19.46 5.83
#